data_AF-A0A953IZB9-F1
#
_entry.id   AF-A0A953IZB9-F1
#
_cell.length_a   1.000
_cell.length_b   1.000
_cell.length_c   1.000
_cell.angle_alpha   90.00
_cell.angle_beta   90.00
_cell.angle_gamma   90.00
#
_symmetry.space_group_name_H-M   'P 1'
#
loop_
_entity.id
_entity.type
_entity.pdbx_description
1 polymer ?
#
loop_
_entity_poly.entity_id
_entity_poly.type
_entity_poly.pdbx_seq_one_letter_code
_entity_poly.pdbx_strand_id
1 'polypeptide(L)'
;MTLIASAMPQGWQDLEESVAAILQECGMTVQHQVRLPLPRGHYDVDVLAEESVDGITHRIVCECKNWRTNVPQEKVHAFRTIMQEIGANRGYIISRTGFQAGAIEAAHATNIELVTYAQFQELYFAKWIARRCRAIEDAIGNFNVYYEPLGKPGYHLLGTDEERAAYDAVWNHYCFAGVMLMHFSPYLRMASDIPFPPLPFDVSELDARGLPVPDEVRGATGYRELLQLLEHYAGIGLAELRAVNPLTRGQPADAIVEELDAPMPPSDSGRGLS
;
A
#
# COMPACT_ATOMS: atom_id res chain seq x y z
N MET A 1 1.31 2.64 16.48
CA MET A 1 0.02 2.30 15.84
C MET A 1 0.30 2.24 14.36
N THR A 2 -0.01 1.10 13.72
CA THR A 2 0.31 0.92 12.31
C THR A 2 -0.87 1.40 11.48
N LEU A 3 -0.68 2.47 10.71
CA LEU A 3 -1.75 3.13 9.97
C LEU A 3 -1.63 2.87 8.48
N ILE A 4 -2.69 2.35 7.87
CA ILE A 4 -2.80 2.31 6.40
C ILE A 4 -2.86 3.75 5.87
N ALA A 5 -3.74 4.58 6.41
CA ALA A 5 -3.87 6.01 6.11
C ALA A 5 -3.69 6.85 7.36
N SER A 6 -2.95 7.95 7.21
CA SER A 6 -2.60 8.86 8.29
C SER A 6 -3.77 9.74 8.74
N ALA A 7 -4.60 10.18 7.80
CA ALA A 7 -5.67 11.14 8.05
C ALA A 7 -6.93 10.45 8.59
N MET A 8 -7.50 11.01 9.66
CA MET A 8 -8.84 10.63 10.10
C MET A 8 -9.89 11.19 9.11
N PRO A 9 -10.82 10.37 8.62
CA PRO A 9 -11.97 10.82 7.84
C PRO A 9 -12.73 11.98 8.49
N GLN A 10 -12.99 13.06 7.73
CA GLN A 10 -13.61 14.28 8.26
C GLN A 10 -15.13 14.13 8.36
N GLY A 11 -15.75 13.58 7.32
CA GLY A 11 -17.18 13.29 7.22
C GLY A 11 -17.51 11.81 7.34
N TRP A 12 -18.80 11.50 7.46
CA TRP A 12 -19.27 10.12 7.47
C TRP A 12 -19.04 9.47 6.10
N GLN A 13 -19.23 10.20 5.00
CA GLN A 13 -18.92 9.72 3.65
C GLN A 13 -17.45 9.33 3.51
N ASP A 14 -16.53 10.20 3.93
CA ASP A 14 -15.09 9.91 3.90
C ASP A 14 -14.73 8.63 4.68
N LEU A 15 -15.45 8.35 5.77
CA LEU A 15 -15.22 7.15 6.57
C LEU A 15 -15.69 5.89 5.81
N GLU A 16 -16.86 5.96 5.19
CA GLU A 16 -17.40 4.86 4.37
C GLU A 16 -16.49 4.58 3.17
N GLU A 17 -16.11 5.63 2.43
CA GLU A 17 -15.21 5.54 1.28
C GLU A 17 -13.86 4.93 1.67
N SER A 18 -13.29 5.37 2.80
CA SER A 18 -12.00 4.86 3.24
C SER A 18 -12.06 3.39 3.70
N VAL A 19 -13.13 2.99 4.39
CA VAL A 19 -13.37 1.59 4.77
C VAL A 19 -13.56 0.73 3.52
N ALA A 20 -14.35 1.18 2.55
CA ALA A 20 -14.55 0.49 1.29
C ALA A 20 -13.22 0.33 0.53
N ALA A 21 -12.42 1.39 0.43
CA ALA A 21 -11.11 1.36 -0.22
C ALA A 21 -10.16 0.36 0.44
N ILE A 22 -10.07 0.32 1.78
CA ILE A 22 -9.20 -0.65 2.50
C ILE A 22 -9.59 -2.09 2.14
N LEU A 23 -10.88 -2.42 2.16
CA LEU A 23 -11.38 -3.76 1.87
C LEU A 23 -11.16 -4.13 0.39
N GLN A 24 -11.37 -3.18 -0.52
CA GLN A 24 -11.12 -3.37 -1.94
C GLN A 24 -9.63 -3.55 -2.25
N GLU A 25 -8.75 -2.81 -1.57
CA GLU A 25 -7.29 -2.95 -1.70
C GLU A 25 -6.79 -4.26 -1.06
N CYS A 26 -7.52 -4.81 -0.08
CA CYS A 26 -7.37 -6.20 0.36
C CYS A 26 -7.88 -7.21 -0.70
N GLY A 27 -8.42 -6.73 -1.82
CA GLY A 27 -8.96 -7.44 -2.97
C GLY A 27 -10.18 -8.28 -2.68
N MET A 28 -11.07 -7.73 -1.85
CA MET A 28 -12.46 -8.14 -1.73
C MET A 28 -13.30 -7.46 -2.81
N THR A 29 -14.44 -8.06 -3.16
CA THR A 29 -15.49 -7.37 -3.92
C THR A 29 -16.25 -6.47 -2.97
N VAL A 30 -16.25 -5.17 -3.23
CA VAL A 30 -16.86 -4.18 -2.34
C VAL A 30 -18.00 -3.44 -3.04
N GLN A 31 -19.08 -3.22 -2.30
CA GLN A 31 -20.20 -2.38 -2.72
C GLN A 31 -20.47 -1.35 -1.61
N HIS A 32 -20.73 -0.11 -2.03
CA HIS A 32 -20.95 1.04 -1.16
C HIS A 32 -22.41 1.47 -1.22
N GLN A 33 -22.99 1.83 -0.06
CA GLN A 33 -24.40 2.28 0.08
C GLN A 33 -25.40 1.34 -0.59
N VAL A 34 -25.40 0.08 -0.15
CA VAL A 34 -26.20 -0.98 -0.75
C VAL A 34 -27.53 -1.12 -0.02
N ARG A 35 -28.62 -1.01 -0.77
CA ARG A 35 -29.96 -1.35 -0.27
C ARG A 35 -30.20 -2.85 -0.36
N LEU A 36 -30.13 -3.55 0.77
CA LEU A 36 -30.37 -4.99 0.85
C LEU A 36 -31.83 -5.28 1.18
N PRO A 37 -32.49 -6.21 0.45
CA PRO A 37 -33.82 -6.67 0.80
C PRO A 37 -33.76 -7.53 2.07
N LEU A 38 -34.70 -7.29 2.98
CA LEU A 38 -34.88 -8.09 4.20
C LEU A 38 -36.27 -8.75 4.18
N PRO A 39 -36.51 -9.80 5.00
CA PRO A 39 -37.84 -10.41 5.10
C PRO A 39 -38.96 -9.40 5.41
N ARG A 40 -38.62 -8.30 6.11
CA ARG A 40 -39.54 -7.22 6.48
C ARG A 40 -38.97 -5.85 6.12
N GLY A 41 -38.79 -5.60 4.82
CA GLY A 41 -38.41 -4.29 4.29
C GLY A 41 -37.06 -4.30 3.62
N HIS A 42 -36.26 -3.27 3.87
CA HIS A 42 -34.91 -3.14 3.36
C HIS A 42 -34.01 -2.51 4.41
N TYR A 43 -32.71 -2.69 4.22
CA TYR A 43 -31.70 -2.05 5.04
C TYR A 43 -30.61 -1.49 4.13
N ASP A 44 -30.26 -0.23 4.37
CA ASP A 44 -29.19 0.46 3.65
C ASP A 44 -27.90 0.21 4.43
N VAL A 45 -27.00 -0.58 3.84
CA VAL A 45 -25.69 -0.91 4.37
C VAL A 45 -24.67 0.10 3.86
N ASP A 46 -23.88 0.66 4.76
CA ASP A 46 -22.82 1.62 4.41
C ASP A 46 -21.77 0.96 3.49
N VAL A 47 -21.18 -0.18 3.91
CA VAL A 47 -20.26 -0.97 3.09
C VAL A 47 -20.52 -2.48 3.20
N LEU A 48 -20.65 -3.15 2.06
CA LEU A 48 -20.74 -4.59 1.93
C LEU A 48 -19.48 -5.10 1.21
N ALA A 49 -18.76 -6.04 1.82
CA ALA A 49 -17.60 -6.67 1.20
C ALA A 49 -17.74 -8.19 1.17
N GLU A 50 -17.27 -8.80 0.10
CA GLU A 50 -17.30 -10.24 -0.10
C GLU A 50 -15.95 -10.76 -0.58
N GLU A 51 -15.55 -11.91 -0.05
CA GLU A 51 -14.43 -12.68 -0.58
C GLU A 51 -14.70 -14.17 -0.53
N SER A 52 -14.08 -14.92 -1.43
CA SER A 52 -14.17 -16.38 -1.43
C SER A 52 -12.80 -16.97 -1.10
N VAL A 53 -12.73 -17.74 -0.02
CA VAL A 53 -11.53 -18.46 0.41
C VAL A 53 -11.84 -19.94 0.42
N ASP A 54 -11.07 -20.73 -0.33
CA ASP A 54 -11.26 -22.18 -0.48
C ASP A 54 -12.71 -22.59 -0.85
N GLY A 55 -13.35 -21.80 -1.71
CA GLY A 55 -14.73 -22.02 -2.17
C GLY A 55 -15.82 -21.58 -1.19
N ILE A 56 -15.45 -21.02 -0.03
CA ILE A 56 -16.39 -20.48 0.96
C ILE A 56 -16.47 -18.96 0.82
N THR A 57 -17.67 -18.44 0.54
CA THR A 57 -17.90 -17.00 0.48
C THR A 57 -18.10 -16.43 1.88
N HIS A 58 -17.22 -15.51 2.25
CA HIS A 58 -17.30 -14.70 3.46
C HIS A 58 -17.88 -13.34 3.12
N ARG A 59 -18.97 -12.98 3.79
CA ARG A 59 -19.64 -11.69 3.68
C ARG A 59 -19.39 -10.85 4.92
N ILE A 60 -18.91 -9.63 4.70
CA ILE A 60 -18.61 -8.62 5.70
C ILE A 60 -19.55 -7.43 5.50
N VAL A 61 -20.23 -7.03 6.55
CA VAL A 61 -21.11 -5.85 6.56
C VAL A 61 -20.50 -4.83 7.52
N CYS A 62 -20.35 -3.59 7.07
CA CYS A 62 -19.78 -2.52 7.87
C CYS A 62 -20.78 -1.37 8.02
N GLU A 63 -20.86 -0.86 9.24
CA GLU A 63 -21.58 0.35 9.63
C GLU A 63 -20.58 1.41 10.09
N CYS A 64 -20.58 2.56 9.44
CA CYS A 64 -19.68 3.66 9.74
C CYS A 64 -20.38 4.69 10.63
N LYS A 65 -19.76 5.05 11.75
CA LYS A 65 -20.28 6.02 12.72
C LYS A 65 -19.20 7.06 13.03
N ASN A 66 -19.08 8.06 12.16
CA ASN A 66 -18.16 9.18 12.33
C ASN A 66 -18.71 10.21 13.34
N TRP A 67 -18.91 9.79 14.58
CA TRP A 67 -19.45 10.62 15.65
C TRP A 67 -18.35 11.06 16.61
N ARG A 68 -18.48 12.27 17.16
CA ARG A 68 -17.60 12.81 18.21
C ARG A 68 -17.92 12.27 19.60
N THR A 69 -18.95 11.44 19.72
CA THR A 69 -19.40 10.78 20.94
C THR A 69 -19.34 9.28 20.76
N ASN A 70 -19.26 8.55 21.88
CA ASN A 70 -19.29 7.10 21.87
C ASN A 70 -20.60 6.56 21.29
N VAL A 71 -20.49 5.53 20.45
CA VAL A 71 -21.63 4.83 19.86
C VAL A 71 -22.39 4.09 20.97
N PRO A 72 -23.72 4.29 21.06
CA PRO A 72 -24.54 3.73 22.12
C PRO A 72 -25.09 2.34 21.76
N GLN A 73 -25.55 1.60 22.77
CA GLN A 73 -25.90 0.17 22.65
C GLN A 73 -27.05 -0.11 21.68
N GLU A 74 -27.99 0.83 21.51
CA GLU A 74 -29.12 0.65 20.58
C GLU A 74 -28.67 0.47 19.14
N LYS A 75 -27.51 1.04 18.76
CA LYS A 75 -26.94 0.85 17.41
C LYS A 75 -26.44 -0.57 17.22
N VAL A 76 -25.83 -1.16 18.25
CA VAL A 76 -25.38 -2.55 18.23
C VAL A 76 -26.56 -3.51 18.19
N HIS A 77 -27.60 -3.26 19.00
CA HIS A 77 -28.80 -4.09 18.99
C HIS A 77 -29.53 -4.07 17.65
N ALA A 78 -29.71 -2.88 17.05
CA ALA A 78 -30.29 -2.77 15.72
C ALA A 78 -29.47 -3.56 14.69
N PHE A 79 -28.15 -3.35 14.67
CA PHE A 79 -27.26 -4.02 13.73
C PHE A 79 -27.25 -5.55 13.88
N ARG A 80 -27.39 -6.07 15.10
CA ARG A 80 -27.50 -7.51 15.36
C ARG A 80 -28.68 -8.16 14.65
N THR A 81 -29.85 -7.50 14.65
CA THR A 81 -31.02 -8.01 13.92
C THR A 81 -30.74 -8.08 12.42
N ILE A 82 -30.07 -7.07 11.88
CA ILE A 82 -29.71 -7.02 10.45
C ILE A 82 -28.73 -8.14 10.08
N MET A 83 -27.69 -8.35 10.90
CA MET A 83 -26.72 -9.42 10.69
C MET A 83 -27.37 -10.81 10.65
N GLN A 84 -28.40 -11.04 11.48
CA GLN A 84 -29.17 -12.28 11.48
C GLN A 84 -30.04 -12.46 10.23
N GLU A 85 -30.67 -11.38 9.74
CA GLU A 85 -31.54 -11.45 8.56
C GLU A 85 -30.74 -11.53 7.24
N ILE A 86 -29.55 -10.92 7.16
CA ILE A 86 -28.66 -10.98 5.98
C ILE A 86 -27.87 -12.29 5.92
N GLY A 87 -27.60 -12.91 7.08
CA GLY A 87 -26.73 -14.08 7.16
C GLY A 87 -25.26 -13.77 6.85
N ALA A 88 -24.80 -12.56 7.18
CA ALA A 88 -23.40 -12.17 6.99
C ALA A 88 -22.48 -12.85 8.02
N ASN A 89 -21.25 -13.18 7.63
CA ASN A 89 -20.30 -13.88 8.47
C ASN A 89 -19.72 -12.96 9.55
N ARG A 90 -19.44 -11.71 9.19
CA ARG A 90 -18.85 -10.73 10.10
C ARG A 90 -19.50 -9.35 9.92
N GLY A 91 -19.78 -8.70 11.04
CA GLY A 91 -20.29 -7.34 11.09
C GLY A 91 -19.27 -6.42 11.76
N TYR A 92 -19.03 -5.23 11.21
CA TYR A 92 -18.27 -4.19 11.87
C TYR A 92 -19.16 -2.99 12.15
N ILE A 93 -19.07 -2.45 13.37
CA ILE A 93 -19.40 -1.05 13.58
C ILE A 93 -18.08 -0.32 13.77
N ILE A 94 -17.83 0.65 12.91
CA ILE A 94 -16.57 1.39 12.82
C ILE A 94 -16.82 2.80 13.31
N SER A 95 -16.17 3.18 14.41
CA SER A 95 -16.40 4.47 15.06
C SER A 95 -15.18 5.39 14.93
N ARG A 96 -15.41 6.70 15.00
CA ARG A 96 -14.34 7.67 15.20
C ARG A 96 -13.80 7.66 16.63
N THR A 97 -14.72 7.71 17.60
CA THR A 97 -14.37 7.99 19.00
C THR A 97 -14.34 6.74 19.87
N GLY A 98 -15.24 5.77 19.62
CA GLY A 98 -15.38 4.57 20.43
C GLY A 98 -16.84 4.25 20.75
N PHE A 99 -17.04 3.45 21.80
CA PHE A 99 -18.31 2.82 22.15
C PHE A 99 -18.61 2.98 23.64
N GLN A 100 -19.90 3.00 24.00
CA GLN A 100 -20.32 2.94 25.40
C GLN A 100 -20.11 1.53 25.96
N ALA A 101 -19.97 1.38 27.27
CA ALA A 101 -19.79 0.07 27.92
C ALA A 101 -20.91 -0.92 27.54
N GLY A 102 -22.17 -0.48 27.58
CA GLY A 102 -23.32 -1.30 27.17
C GLY A 102 -23.30 -1.70 25.70
N ALA A 103 -22.67 -0.91 24.81
CA ALA A 103 -22.49 -1.29 23.41
C ALA A 103 -21.48 -2.44 23.28
N ILE A 104 -20.38 -2.37 24.03
CA ILE A 104 -19.36 -3.44 24.07
C ILE A 104 -19.98 -4.73 24.62
N GLU A 105 -20.73 -4.65 25.71
CA GLU A 105 -21.49 -5.79 26.27
C GLU A 105 -22.50 -6.34 25.24
N ALA A 106 -23.19 -5.46 24.50
CA ALA A 106 -24.13 -5.84 23.45
C ALA A 106 -23.46 -6.43 22.19
N ALA A 107 -22.15 -6.32 21.99
CA ALA A 107 -21.46 -7.02 20.91
C ALA A 107 -20.92 -8.40 21.35
N HIS A 108 -20.79 -8.62 22.66
CA HIS A 108 -20.25 -9.85 23.22
C HIS A 108 -21.03 -11.10 22.75
N ALA A 109 -20.30 -12.16 22.43
CA ALA A 109 -20.84 -13.42 21.92
C ALA A 109 -21.71 -13.29 20.63
N THR A 110 -21.42 -12.29 19.80
CA THR A 110 -21.98 -12.15 18.46
C THR A 110 -20.89 -12.19 17.40
N ASN A 111 -21.26 -12.15 16.12
CA ASN A 111 -20.32 -11.97 15.01
C ASN A 111 -20.10 -10.48 14.64
N ILE A 112 -20.43 -9.56 15.55
CA ILE A 112 -20.21 -8.13 15.40
C ILE A 112 -18.96 -7.72 16.18
N GLU A 113 -18.06 -7.03 15.51
CA GLU A 113 -16.88 -6.41 16.10
C GLU A 113 -17.05 -4.89 16.15
N LEU A 114 -16.76 -4.30 17.31
CA LEU A 114 -16.79 -2.86 17.52
C LEU A 114 -15.36 -2.34 17.49
N VAL A 115 -15.04 -1.54 16.48
CA VAL A 115 -13.67 -1.03 16.27
C VAL A 115 -13.68 0.47 16.04
N THR A 116 -12.62 1.14 16.48
CA THR A 116 -12.31 2.47 15.98
C THR A 116 -11.77 2.37 14.55
N TYR A 117 -11.80 3.47 13.79
CA TYR A 117 -11.19 3.50 12.45
C TYR A 117 -9.70 3.09 12.48
N ALA A 118 -8.96 3.53 13.50
CA ALA A 118 -7.57 3.12 13.74
C ALA A 118 -7.44 1.59 13.90
N GLN A 119 -8.25 0.98 14.76
CA GLN A 119 -8.24 -0.47 14.98
C GLN A 119 -8.67 -1.25 13.73
N PHE A 120 -9.61 -0.72 12.94
CA PHE A 120 -9.99 -1.30 11.66
C PHE A 120 -8.81 -1.33 10.68
N GLN A 121 -8.04 -0.25 10.58
CA GLN A 121 -6.83 -0.22 9.76
C GLN A 121 -5.81 -1.26 10.22
N GLU A 122 -5.55 -1.37 11.53
CA GLU A 122 -4.62 -2.36 12.09
C GLU A 122 -5.06 -3.80 11.77
N LEU A 123 -6.35 -4.09 11.86
CA LEU A 123 -6.91 -5.41 11.59
C LEU A 123 -6.66 -5.86 10.14
N TYR A 124 -6.75 -4.92 9.19
CA TYR A 124 -6.58 -5.20 7.77
C TYR A 124 -5.16 -4.95 7.26
N PHE A 125 -4.27 -4.36 8.07
CA PHE A 125 -2.95 -3.91 7.63
C PHE A 125 -2.14 -5.04 6.97
N ALA A 126 -2.05 -6.21 7.59
CA ALA A 126 -1.24 -7.32 7.07
C ALA A 126 -1.72 -7.80 5.69
N LYS A 127 -3.04 -7.91 5.50
CA LYS A 127 -3.63 -8.30 4.22
C LYS A 127 -3.46 -7.20 3.17
N TRP A 128 -3.70 -5.96 3.57
CA TRP A 128 -3.56 -4.78 2.73
C TRP A 128 -2.12 -4.61 2.22
N ILE A 129 -1.12 -4.60 3.12
CA ILE A 129 0.28 -4.36 2.76
C ILE A 129 0.82 -5.48 1.86
N ALA A 130 0.45 -6.75 2.11
CA ALA A 130 0.89 -7.87 1.28
C ALA A 130 0.40 -7.74 -0.18
N ARG A 131 -0.82 -7.27 -0.40
CA ARG A 131 -1.33 -7.00 -1.75
C ARG A 131 -0.73 -5.72 -2.33
N ARG A 132 -0.57 -4.69 -1.51
CA ARG A 132 -0.01 -3.41 -1.95
C ARG A 132 1.45 -3.53 -2.39
N CYS A 133 2.28 -4.31 -1.69
CA CYS A 133 3.64 -4.62 -2.11
C CYS A 133 3.70 -5.21 -3.52
N ARG A 134 2.81 -6.16 -3.85
CA ARG A 134 2.73 -6.73 -5.21
C ARG A 134 2.27 -5.72 -6.23
N ALA A 135 1.22 -4.96 -5.91
CA ALA A 135 0.68 -3.95 -6.82
C ALA A 135 1.71 -2.86 -7.17
N ILE A 136 2.57 -2.48 -6.22
CA ILE A 136 3.64 -1.51 -6.45
C ILE A 136 4.73 -2.10 -7.31
N GLU A 137 5.17 -3.34 -7.05
CA GLU A 137 6.15 -4.03 -7.89
C GLU A 137 5.72 -4.03 -9.36
N ASP A 138 4.44 -4.34 -9.61
CA ASP A 138 3.87 -4.29 -10.96
C ASP A 138 3.83 -2.86 -11.54
N ALA A 139 3.52 -1.86 -10.71
CA ALA A 139 3.35 -0.47 -11.13
C ALA A 139 4.68 0.24 -11.43
N ILE A 140 5.74 -0.05 -10.68
CA ILE A 140 7.06 0.59 -10.85
C ILE A 140 7.88 -0.03 -11.98
N GLY A 141 7.42 -1.16 -12.55
CA GLY A 141 8.13 -1.90 -13.59
C GLY A 141 9.57 -2.22 -13.20
N ASN A 142 10.52 -1.99 -14.11
CA ASN A 142 11.93 -2.33 -13.87
C ASN A 142 12.71 -1.20 -13.16
N PHE A 143 12.04 -0.33 -12.39
CA PHE A 143 12.73 0.70 -11.60
C PHE A 143 13.73 0.08 -10.61
N ASN A 144 13.37 -1.02 -9.96
CA ASN A 144 14.21 -1.71 -8.99
C ASN A 144 15.55 -2.19 -9.58
N VAL A 145 15.61 -2.51 -10.89
CA VAL A 145 16.85 -2.96 -11.57
C VAL A 145 17.97 -1.91 -11.49
N TYR A 146 17.63 -0.63 -11.36
CA TYR A 146 18.61 0.45 -11.18
C TYR A 146 19.12 0.58 -9.75
N TYR A 147 18.56 -0.14 -8.77
CA TYR A 147 18.87 0.07 -7.36
C TYR A 147 19.09 -1.22 -6.56
N GLU A 148 18.68 -2.40 -7.06
CA GLU A 148 18.87 -3.70 -6.42
C GLU A 148 19.85 -4.59 -7.23
N PRO A 149 20.97 -5.07 -6.66
CA PRO A 149 21.58 -4.81 -5.34
C PRO A 149 22.57 -3.63 -5.35
N LEU A 150 22.23 -2.50 -5.99
CA LEU A 150 23.05 -1.33 -6.36
C LEU A 150 23.78 -1.49 -7.70
N GLY A 151 23.14 -1.07 -8.80
CA GLY A 151 23.74 -1.09 -10.12
C GLY A 151 23.28 0.06 -10.99
N LYS A 152 24.16 0.57 -11.87
CA LYS A 152 23.79 1.50 -12.95
C LYS A 152 23.87 0.72 -14.26
N PRO A 153 22.79 0.05 -14.71
CA PRO A 153 22.79 -0.69 -15.96
C PRO A 153 23.31 0.17 -17.12
N GLY A 154 24.18 -0.40 -17.94
CA GLY A 154 24.75 0.29 -19.11
C GLY A 154 25.83 1.35 -18.79
N TYR A 155 26.14 1.63 -17.51
CA TYR A 155 27.07 2.72 -17.17
C TYR A 155 28.46 2.61 -17.81
N HIS A 156 28.95 1.38 -17.98
CA HIS A 156 30.24 1.09 -18.63
C HIS A 156 30.28 1.39 -20.14
N LEU A 157 29.11 1.60 -20.78
CA LEU A 157 28.99 1.94 -22.19
C LEU A 157 29.02 3.45 -22.45
N LEU A 158 28.98 4.28 -21.40
CA LEU A 158 29.03 5.73 -21.50
C LEU A 158 30.43 6.19 -21.91
N GLY A 159 30.52 6.95 -23.00
CA GLY A 159 31.79 7.31 -23.62
C GLY A 159 32.41 8.58 -23.04
N THR A 160 31.59 9.49 -22.52
CA THR A 160 32.03 10.81 -22.06
C THR A 160 31.74 11.04 -20.57
N ASP A 161 32.50 11.97 -19.97
CA ASP A 161 32.25 12.39 -18.58
C ASP A 161 30.92 13.14 -18.43
N GLU A 162 30.48 13.83 -19.49
CA GLU A 162 29.18 14.52 -19.53
C GLU A 162 28.02 13.52 -19.49
N GLU A 163 28.08 12.43 -20.26
CA GLU A 163 27.07 11.37 -20.21
C GLU A 163 27.04 10.68 -18.84
N ARG A 164 28.21 10.38 -18.26
CA ARG A 164 28.32 9.82 -16.90
C ARG A 164 27.72 10.74 -15.85
N ALA A 165 28.04 12.04 -15.91
CA ALA A 165 27.51 13.03 -14.98
C ALA A 165 25.98 13.18 -15.10
N ALA A 166 25.44 13.15 -16.32
CA ALA A 166 24.00 13.20 -16.55
C ALA A 166 23.28 11.96 -15.97
N TYR A 167 23.83 10.76 -16.18
CA TYR A 167 23.31 9.53 -15.58
C TYR A 167 23.38 9.60 -14.05
N ASP A 168 24.52 9.99 -13.49
CA ASP A 168 24.75 10.08 -12.05
C ASP A 168 23.78 11.06 -11.38
N ALA A 169 23.50 12.20 -12.02
CA ALA A 169 22.55 13.18 -11.53
C ALA A 169 21.15 12.59 -11.37
N VAL A 170 20.62 11.94 -12.42
CA VAL A 170 19.29 11.31 -12.40
C VAL A 170 19.25 10.16 -11.38
N TRP A 171 20.25 9.28 -11.40
CA TRP A 171 20.32 8.14 -10.49
C TRP A 171 20.38 8.58 -9.02
N ASN A 172 21.20 9.58 -8.69
CA ASN A 172 21.27 10.10 -7.33
C ASN A 172 19.96 10.78 -6.91
N HIS A 173 19.26 11.44 -7.84
CA HIS A 173 18.00 12.13 -7.54
C HIS A 173 16.91 11.16 -7.08
N TYR A 174 16.80 9.97 -7.71
CA TYR A 174 15.76 8.98 -7.39
C TYR A 174 16.23 7.82 -6.50
N CYS A 175 17.50 7.81 -6.09
CA CYS A 175 18.05 6.73 -5.25
C CYS A 175 17.31 6.54 -3.93
N PHE A 176 16.76 7.61 -3.34
CA PHE A 176 15.94 7.49 -2.12
C PHE A 176 14.74 6.56 -2.35
N ALA A 177 14.06 6.69 -3.49
CA ALA A 177 12.88 5.90 -3.79
C ALA A 177 13.26 4.43 -3.98
N GLY A 178 14.35 4.16 -4.68
CA GLY A 178 14.90 2.81 -4.85
C GLY A 178 15.22 2.16 -3.50
N VAL A 179 15.95 2.86 -2.63
CA VAL A 179 16.32 2.34 -1.30
C VAL A 179 15.10 2.08 -0.42
N MET A 180 14.13 3.00 -0.41
CA MET A 180 12.91 2.85 0.39
C MET A 180 12.00 1.73 -0.13
N LEU A 181 11.89 1.57 -1.45
CA LEU A 181 11.08 0.51 -2.09
C LEU A 181 11.60 -0.90 -1.79
N MET A 182 12.90 -1.08 -1.56
CA MET A 182 13.47 -2.40 -1.18
C MET A 182 12.76 -3.01 0.04
N HIS A 183 12.35 -2.19 1.02
CA HIS A 183 11.63 -2.65 2.22
C HIS A 183 10.24 -3.21 1.92
N PHE A 184 9.71 -2.93 0.73
CA PHE A 184 8.40 -3.34 0.26
C PHE A 184 8.47 -4.36 -0.88
N SER A 185 9.68 -4.77 -1.30
CA SER A 185 9.90 -5.80 -2.32
C SER A 185 9.30 -7.14 -1.91
N PRO A 186 8.39 -7.74 -2.72
CA PRO A 186 7.82 -9.06 -2.45
C PRO A 186 8.88 -10.14 -2.24
N TYR A 187 10.02 -10.05 -2.92
CA TYR A 187 11.12 -11.01 -2.81
C TYR A 187 11.81 -10.95 -1.44
N LEU A 188 12.12 -9.75 -0.95
CA LEU A 188 12.67 -9.57 0.40
C LEU A 188 11.70 -10.10 1.46
N ARG A 189 10.39 -9.89 1.25
CA ARG A 189 9.32 -10.40 2.13
C ARG A 189 9.19 -11.92 2.12
N MET A 190 9.50 -12.58 1.00
CA MET A 190 9.52 -14.05 0.92
C MET A 190 10.78 -14.64 1.55
N ALA A 191 11.90 -13.92 1.49
CA ALA A 191 13.20 -14.39 1.97
C ALA A 191 13.48 -14.06 3.45
N SER A 192 12.68 -13.19 4.09
CA SER A 192 12.96 -12.73 5.45
C SER A 192 11.71 -12.28 6.22
N ASP A 193 11.75 -12.42 7.55
CA ASP A 193 10.71 -11.94 8.48
C ASP A 193 10.95 -10.50 8.97
N ILE A 194 11.67 -9.69 8.20
CA ILE A 194 12.00 -8.31 8.57
C ILE A 194 10.69 -7.51 8.76
N PRO A 195 10.50 -6.75 9.85
CA PRO A 195 9.30 -5.93 10.02
C PRO A 195 9.26 -4.79 9.00
N PHE A 196 8.06 -4.31 8.66
CA PHE A 196 7.94 -3.08 7.87
C PHE A 196 8.53 -1.89 8.64
N PRO A 197 9.18 -0.94 7.95
CA PRO A 197 9.81 0.20 8.60
C PRO A 197 8.76 1.08 9.30
N PRO A 198 9.00 1.54 10.54
CA PRO A 198 8.08 2.46 11.19
C PRO A 198 7.95 3.77 10.40
N LEU A 199 6.80 4.44 10.56
CA LEU A 199 6.56 5.75 9.96
C LEU A 199 6.49 6.86 11.02
N PRO A 200 7.02 8.07 10.75
CA PRO A 200 7.79 8.45 9.53
C PRO A 200 9.07 7.63 9.36
N PHE A 201 9.44 7.38 8.09
CA PHE A 201 10.61 6.56 7.76
C PHE A 201 11.89 7.25 8.23
N ASP A 202 12.82 6.52 8.83
CA ASP A 202 14.12 7.07 9.23
C ASP A 202 15.03 7.25 8.01
N VAL A 203 15.25 8.50 7.62
CA VAL A 203 16.03 8.90 6.46
C VAL A 203 17.47 9.31 6.81
N SER A 204 17.91 9.11 8.06
CA SER A 204 19.23 9.56 8.53
C SER A 204 20.39 9.00 7.69
N GLU A 205 20.30 7.75 7.24
CA GLU A 205 21.31 7.13 6.38
C GLU A 205 21.29 7.70 4.95
N LEU A 206 20.11 8.05 4.42
CA LEU A 206 19.95 8.70 3.12
C LEU A 206 20.55 10.11 3.15
N ASP A 207 20.32 10.83 4.25
CA ASP A 207 20.90 12.17 4.49
C ASP A 207 22.42 12.12 4.61
N ALA A 208 22.96 11.14 5.34
CA ALA A 208 24.41 10.94 5.45
C ALA A 208 25.07 10.66 4.08
N ARG A 209 24.32 10.08 3.13
CA ARG A 209 24.72 9.84 1.75
C ARG A 209 24.46 11.03 0.82
N GLY A 210 23.87 12.12 1.31
CA GLY A 210 23.52 13.31 0.53
C GLY A 210 22.38 13.08 -0.47
N LEU A 211 21.52 12.09 -0.25
CA LEU A 211 20.41 11.77 -1.16
C LEU A 211 19.23 12.74 -0.93
N PRO A 212 18.64 13.30 -1.99
CA PRO A 212 17.61 14.32 -1.87
C PRO A 212 16.22 13.69 -1.62
N VAL A 213 15.94 13.32 -0.37
CA VAL A 213 14.59 12.83 0.01
C VAL A 213 13.61 14.01 0.09
N PRO A 214 12.49 14.02 -0.67
CA PRO A 214 11.49 15.09 -0.63
C PRO A 214 10.78 15.20 0.74
N ASP A 215 10.41 16.41 1.16
CA ASP A 215 9.79 16.66 2.48
C ASP A 215 8.46 15.92 2.68
N GLU A 216 7.66 15.76 1.62
CA GLU A 216 6.42 14.99 1.64
C GLU A 216 6.64 13.50 1.90
N VAL A 217 7.76 12.94 1.39
CA VAL A 217 8.18 11.55 1.65
C VAL A 217 8.68 11.43 3.09
N ARG A 218 9.47 12.40 3.57
CA ARG A 218 9.97 12.47 4.96
C ARG A 218 8.82 12.57 5.98
N GLY A 219 7.79 13.33 5.64
CA GLY A 219 6.64 13.62 6.51
C GLY A 219 5.53 12.56 6.47
N ALA A 220 5.62 11.56 5.59
CA ALA A 220 4.58 10.55 5.43
C ALA A 220 4.45 9.69 6.71
N THR A 221 3.23 9.65 7.26
CA THR A 221 2.91 8.91 8.51
C THR A 221 1.95 7.75 8.31
N GLY A 222 1.39 7.61 7.10
CA GLY A 222 0.56 6.48 6.69
C GLY A 222 1.21 5.75 5.52
N TYR A 223 1.09 4.43 5.52
CA TYR A 223 1.74 3.61 4.49
C TYR A 223 1.16 3.85 3.11
N ARG A 224 -0.14 4.13 2.99
CA ARG A 224 -0.79 4.42 1.71
C ARG A 224 -0.17 5.67 1.08
N GLU A 225 -0.04 6.75 1.83
CA GLU A 225 0.54 8.01 1.37
C GLU A 225 2.01 7.84 0.99
N LEU A 226 2.81 7.19 1.85
CA LEU A 226 4.22 6.93 1.53
C LEU A 226 4.37 6.13 0.24
N LEU A 227 3.63 5.04 0.12
CA LEU A 227 3.74 4.14 -1.03
C LEU A 227 3.24 4.77 -2.33
N GLN A 228 2.23 5.65 -2.27
CA GLN A 228 1.80 6.44 -3.42
C GLN A 228 2.88 7.42 -3.88
N LEU A 229 3.56 8.09 -2.95
CA LEU A 229 4.68 8.97 -3.27
C LEU A 229 5.84 8.18 -3.90
N LEU A 230 6.22 7.04 -3.31
CA LEU A 230 7.30 6.20 -3.85
C LEU A 230 6.97 5.66 -5.25
N GLU A 231 5.74 5.22 -5.49
CA GLU A 231 5.28 4.81 -6.82
C GLU A 231 5.37 5.97 -7.83
N HIS A 232 4.96 7.18 -7.44
CA HIS A 232 5.06 8.38 -8.27
C HIS A 232 6.51 8.71 -8.65
N TYR A 233 7.42 8.78 -7.67
CA TYR A 233 8.82 9.07 -7.91
C TYR A 233 9.53 7.96 -8.70
N ALA A 234 9.18 6.69 -8.46
CA ALA A 234 9.70 5.57 -9.24
C ALA A 234 9.26 5.64 -10.71
N GLY A 235 8.01 6.01 -10.98
CA GLY A 235 7.49 6.16 -12.34
C GLY A 235 8.22 7.26 -13.14
N ILE A 236 8.40 8.44 -12.54
CA ILE A 236 9.15 9.54 -13.16
C ILE A 236 10.62 9.13 -13.29
N GLY A 237 11.22 8.62 -12.22
CA GLY A 237 12.62 8.22 -12.19
C GLY A 237 12.95 7.16 -13.23
N LEU A 238 12.08 6.15 -13.43
CA LEU A 238 12.27 5.14 -14.47
C LEU A 238 12.30 5.75 -15.87
N ALA A 239 11.42 6.72 -16.16
CA ALA A 239 11.39 7.39 -17.45
C ALA A 239 12.67 8.20 -17.70
N GLU A 240 13.12 8.97 -16.70
CA GLU A 240 14.35 9.76 -16.81
C GLU A 240 15.61 8.89 -16.89
N LEU A 241 15.70 7.84 -16.07
CA LEU A 241 16.80 6.87 -16.11
C LEU A 241 16.90 6.22 -17.49
N ARG A 242 15.77 5.83 -18.07
CA ARG A 242 15.74 5.24 -19.42
C ARG A 242 16.20 6.21 -20.51
N ALA A 243 15.97 7.51 -20.34
CA ALA A 243 16.40 8.53 -21.30
C ALA A 243 17.92 8.74 -21.30
N VAL A 244 18.58 8.56 -20.15
CA VAL A 244 20.04 8.74 -20.01
C VAL A 244 20.83 7.43 -20.09
N ASN A 245 20.16 6.27 -20.00
CA ASN A 245 20.81 4.97 -20.06
C ASN A 245 21.11 4.54 -21.51
N PRO A 246 22.37 4.20 -21.86
CA PRO A 246 22.76 3.86 -23.22
C PRO A 246 22.11 2.58 -23.76
N LEU A 247 21.67 1.67 -22.88
CA LEU A 247 20.92 0.47 -23.28
C LEU A 247 19.50 0.81 -23.71
N THR A 248 18.88 1.83 -23.12
CA THR A 248 17.44 2.06 -23.30
C THR A 248 17.11 3.34 -24.07
N ARG A 249 18.05 4.29 -24.17
CA ARG A 249 17.81 5.58 -24.82
C ARG A 249 17.48 5.38 -26.30
N GLY A 250 16.37 5.97 -26.75
CA GLY A 250 15.93 5.87 -28.14
C GLY A 250 15.31 4.52 -28.53
N GLN A 251 15.12 3.60 -27.58
CA GLN A 251 14.42 2.35 -27.81
C GLN A 251 12.92 2.45 -27.50
N PRO A 252 12.06 1.68 -28.18
CA PRO A 252 10.65 1.57 -27.81
C PRO A 252 10.49 0.74 -26.53
N ALA A 253 9.44 1.00 -25.75
CA ALA A 253 9.29 0.45 -24.40
C ALA A 253 9.21 -1.09 -24.32
N ASP A 254 8.73 -1.73 -25.39
CA ASP A 254 8.63 -3.18 -25.55
C ASP A 254 10.00 -3.86 -25.76
N ALA A 255 10.98 -3.18 -26.35
CA ALA A 255 12.34 -3.71 -26.53
C ALA A 255 13.21 -3.63 -25.26
N ILE A 256 12.87 -2.72 -24.33
CA ILE A 256 13.69 -2.41 -23.16
C ILE A 256 13.68 -3.51 -22.09
N VAL A 257 12.55 -4.23 -21.93
CA VAL A 257 12.37 -5.22 -20.86
C VAL A 257 13.35 -6.39 -21.01
N GLU A 258 13.54 -6.89 -22.24
CA GLU A 258 14.48 -7.99 -22.50
C GLU A 258 15.95 -7.61 -22.24
N GLU A 259 16.33 -6.35 -22.49
CA GLU A 259 17.72 -5.91 -22.39
C GLU A 259 18.17 -5.62 -20.96
N LEU A 260 17.27 -5.13 -20.09
CA LEU A 260 17.57 -4.91 -18.67
C LEU A 260 17.58 -6.20 -17.85
N ASP A 261 16.82 -7.21 -18.28
CA ASP A 261 16.77 -8.53 -17.64
C ASP A 261 17.88 -9.47 -18.12
N ALA A 262 18.69 -9.04 -19.10
CA ALA A 262 19.84 -9.78 -19.57
C ALA A 262 20.93 -9.85 -18.49
N PRO A 263 21.53 -11.02 -18.22
CA PRO A 263 22.56 -11.15 -17.21
C PRO A 263 23.73 -10.21 -17.53
N MET A 264 24.14 -9.41 -16.55
CA MET A 264 25.29 -8.52 -16.66
C MET A 264 26.50 -9.30 -17.21
N PRO A 265 27.09 -8.88 -18.34
CA PRO A 265 28.30 -9.53 -18.83
C PRO A 265 29.38 -9.42 -17.75
N PRO A 266 30.19 -10.47 -17.53
CA PRO A 266 31.24 -10.45 -16.52
C PRO A 266 32.11 -9.22 -16.72
N SER A 267 32.34 -8.47 -15.63
CA SER A 267 33.20 -7.29 -15.67
C SER A 267 34.56 -7.69 -16.21
N ASP A 268 34.97 -7.09 -17.32
CA ASP A 268 36.24 -7.35 -18.00
C ASP A 268 37.41 -6.71 -17.21
N SER A 269 37.54 -7.06 -15.92
CA SER A 269 38.68 -6.73 -15.07
C SER A 269 39.81 -7.75 -15.29
N GLY A 270 40.19 -7.93 -16.54
CA GLY A 270 41.07 -9.01 -16.97
C GLY A 270 41.87 -8.73 -18.24
N ARG A 271 42.19 -7.47 -18.55
CA ARG A 271 43.28 -7.16 -19.48
C ARG A 271 44.47 -6.60 -18.72
N GLY A 272 45.47 -7.45 -18.52
CA GLY A 272 46.81 -7.06 -18.13
C GLY A 272 47.41 -7.97 -17.07
N LEU A 273 48.15 -9.00 -17.51
CA LEU A 273 49.49 -9.41 -17.06
C LEU A 273 49.71 -10.91 -17.30
N SER A 274 50.14 -11.25 -18.51
CA SER A 274 51.30 -12.12 -18.81
C SER A 274 51.39 -12.34 -20.32
#